data_AF-A0A8T1ARJ0-F1
#
_entry.id   AF-A0A8T1ARJ0-F1
#
_cell.length_a   1.000
_cell.length_b   1.000
_cell.length_c   1.000
_cell.angle_alpha   90.00
_cell.angle_beta   90.00
_cell.angle_gamma   90.00
#
_symmetry.space_group_name_H-M   'P 1'
#
loop_
_entity.id
_entity.type
_entity.pdbx_description
1 polymer ?
#
loop_
_entity_poly.entity_id
_entity_poly.type
_entity_poly.pdbx_seq_one_letter_code
_entity_poly.pdbx_strand_id
1 'polypeptide(L)' 'MRVPPPLLDRNGETHYHVEGVVRERRLDGKRQLLVKWRGYPDSQNSWEPIERLQADCPKAVGIWEQKRRQLRE' A
#
# COMPACT_ATOMS: atom_id res chain seq x y z
N MET A 1 -10.88 -10.79 15.39
CA MET A 1 -11.13 -10.64 13.93
C MET A 1 -10.25 -11.65 13.20
N ARG A 2 -10.81 -12.44 12.26
CA ARG A 2 -10.00 -13.32 11.39
C ARG A 2 -9.37 -12.44 10.31
N VAL A 3 -8.05 -12.27 10.38
CA VAL A 3 -7.23 -11.78 9.26
C VAL A 3 -7.52 -12.69 8.05
N PRO A 4 -7.99 -12.17 6.90
CA PRO A 4 -7.96 -12.94 5.67
C PRO A 4 -6.57 -13.57 5.47
N PRO A 5 -6.50 -14.83 5.03
CA PRO A 5 -5.22 -15.43 4.74
C PRO A 5 -4.50 -14.59 3.68
N PRO A 6 -3.22 -14.25 3.86
CA PRO A 6 -2.43 -13.72 2.78
C PRO A 6 -2.49 -14.65 1.56
N LEU A 7 -2.53 -14.07 0.37
CA LEU A 7 -2.37 -14.84 -0.85
C LEU A 7 -0.91 -15.25 -0.95
N LEU A 8 -0.61 -16.50 -0.61
CA LEU A 8 0.71 -17.07 -0.81
C LEU A 8 0.89 -17.36 -2.30
N ASP A 9 1.93 -16.79 -2.90
CA ASP A 9 2.34 -17.19 -4.24
C ASP A 9 3.15 -18.51 -4.21
N ARG A 10 3.64 -18.92 -5.38
CA ARG A 10 4.39 -20.17 -5.56
C ARG A 10 5.74 -20.18 -4.84
N ASN A 11 6.23 -19.02 -4.41
CA ASN A 11 7.50 -18.85 -3.71
C ASN A 11 7.28 -18.74 -2.18
N GLY A 12 6.03 -18.78 -1.71
CA GLY A 12 5.71 -18.56 -0.31
C GLY A 12 5.70 -17.08 0.09
N GLU A 13 5.68 -16.16 -0.89
CA GLU A 13 5.54 -14.74 -0.61
C GLU A 13 4.08 -14.37 -0.41
N THR A 14 3.85 -13.54 0.60
CA THR A 14 2.52 -13.13 1.05
C THR A 14 2.08 -11.87 0.31
N HIS A 15 1.03 -12.00 -0.49
CA HIS A 15 0.38 -10.92 -1.24
C HIS A 15 -0.97 -10.56 -0.62
N TYR A 16 -1.27 -9.27 -0.57
CA TYR A 16 -2.56 -8.75 -0.12
C TYR A 16 -3.18 -7.88 -1.20
N HIS A 17 -4.50 -7.93 -1.34
CA HIS A 17 -5.19 -7.01 -2.22
C HIS A 17 -5.14 -5.59 -1.63
N VAL A 18 -4.43 -4.71 -2.33
CA VAL A 18 -4.45 -3.26 -2.04
C VAL A 18 -5.80 -2.71 -2.50
N GLU A 19 -6.54 -2.09 -1.58
CA GLU A 19 -7.73 -1.30 -1.92
C GLU A 19 -7.32 0.09 -2.41
N GLY A 20 -6.29 0.67 -1.80
CA GLY A 20 -5.73 1.94 -2.22
C GLY A 20 -4.65 2.46 -1.28
N VAL A 21 -4.10 3.62 -1.62
CA VAL A 21 -3.19 4.38 -0.75
C VAL A 21 -3.96 5.52 -0.10
N VAL A 22 -3.81 5.64 1.21
CA VAL A 22 -4.55 6.61 2.03
C VAL A 22 -3.72 7.86 2.32
N ARG A 23 -2.44 7.66 2.65
CA ARG A 23 -1.52 8.73 3.08
C ARG A 23 -0.10 8.47 2.63
N GLU A 24 0.70 9.52 2.63
CA GLU A 24 2.15 9.48 2.42
C GLU A 24 2.85 10.07 3.65
N ARG A 25 4.02 9.53 3.99
CA ARG A 25 4.96 10.14 4.93
C ARG A 25 6.39 9.93 4.47
N ARG A 26 7.32 10.65 5.10
CA ARG A 26 8.75 10.40 4.98
C ARG A 26 9.33 10.05 6.34
N LEU A 27 10.00 8.92 6.45
CA LEU A 27 10.66 8.44 7.68
C LEU A 27 12.09 8.04 7.30
N ASP A 28 13.08 8.57 8.03
CA ASP A 28 14.52 8.32 7.78
C ASP A 28 14.94 8.56 6.31
N GLY A 29 14.41 9.63 5.70
CA GLY A 29 14.64 9.99 4.31
C GLY A 29 13.88 9.15 3.28
N LYS A 30 13.27 8.03 3.69
CA LYS A 30 12.53 7.10 2.82
C LYS A 30 11.05 7.45 2.76
N ARG A 31 10.46 7.38 1.56
CA ARG A 31 9.02 7.60 1.34
C ARG A 31 8.26 6.33 1.69
N GLN A 32 7.21 6.47 2.48
CA GLN A 32 6.31 5.39 2.85
C GLN A 32 4.87 5.78 2.54
N LEU A 33 4.08 4.80 2.13
CA LEU A 33 2.67 4.96 1.81
C LEU A 33 1.84 4.13 2.78
N LEU A 34 0.78 4.74 3.32
CA LEU A 34 -0.19 4.05 4.16
C LEU A 34 -1.18 3.31 3.27
N VAL A 35 -1.10 1.99 3.29
CA VAL A 35 -1.89 1.12 2.42
C VAL A 35 -3.19 0.74 3.12
N LYS A 36 -4.30 0.90 2.42
CA LYS A 36 -5.59 0.32 2.78
C LYS A 36 -5.68 -1.07 2.17
N TRP A 37 -5.77 -2.07 3.03
CA TRP A 37 -5.91 -3.46 2.62
C TRP A 37 -7.38 -3.80 2.40
N ARG A 38 -7.69 -4.38 1.24
CA ARG A 38 -9.05 -4.74 0.85
C ARG A 38 -9.62 -5.79 1.81
N GLY A 39 -10.79 -5.50 2.37
CA GLY A 39 -11.45 -6.41 3.32
C GLY A 39 -10.94 -6.34 4.75
N TYR A 40 -10.02 -5.42 5.05
CA TYR A 40 -9.54 -5.15 6.41
C TYR A 40 -10.05 -3.79 6.90
N PRO A 41 -10.26 -3.60 8.21
CA PRO A 41 -10.57 -2.29 8.78
C PRO A 41 -9.37 -1.34 8.68
N ASP A 42 -9.63 -0.03 8.76
CA ASP A 42 -8.57 1.00 8.68
C ASP A 42 -7.51 0.89 9.78
N SER A 43 -7.87 0.25 10.90
CA SER A 43 -6.93 -0.05 12.00
C SER A 43 -5.82 -1.03 11.61
N GLN A 44 -5.98 -1.74 10.49
CA GLN A 44 -4.96 -2.66 9.94
C GLN A 44 -4.16 -2.03 8.81
N ASN A 45 -4.38 -0.75 8.48
CA ASN A 45 -3.57 -0.08 7.47
C ASN A 45 -2.10 -0.05 7.92
N SER A 46 -1.18 -0.35 7.01
CA SER A 46 0.25 -0.39 7.30
C SER A 46 1.04 0.57 6.42
N TRP A 47 2.19 1.00 6.92
CA TRP A 47 3.12 1.85 6.18
C TRP A 47 4.10 0.97 5.40
N GLU A 48 3.92 0.91 4.09
CA GLU A 48 4.82 0.16 3.22
C GLU A 48 5.80 1.10 2.51
N PRO A 49 7.06 0.68 2.30
CA PRO A 49 8.01 1.41 1.46
C PRO A 49 7.45 1.58 0.05
N ILE A 50 7.66 2.76 -0.55
CA ILE A 50 7.18 3.01 -1.92
C ILE A 50 7.85 2.06 -2.91
N GLU A 51 9.11 1.68 -2.68
CA GLU A 51 9.87 0.77 -3.53
C GLU A 51 9.23 -0.62 -3.58
N ARG A 52 8.74 -1.10 -2.43
CA ARG A 52 8.01 -2.37 -2.32
C ARG A 52 6.68 -2.30 -3.08
N LEU A 53 5.90 -1.24 -2.84
CA LEU A 53 4.63 -1.05 -3.54
C LEU A 53 4.79 -0.86 -5.04
N GLN A 54 5.91 -0.27 -5.48
CA GLN A 54 6.20 -0.12 -6.91
C GLN A 54 6.48 -1.47 -7.57
N ALA A 55 7.12 -2.41 -6.86
CA ALA A 55 7.36 -3.77 -7.33
C ALA A 55 6.07 -4.61 -7.30
N ASP A 56 5.36 -4.59 -6.18
CA ASP A 56 4.23 -5.50 -5.92
C ASP A 56 2.90 -4.97 -6.53
N CYS A 57 2.72 -3.64 -6.55
CA CYS A 57 1.48 -2.99 -6.95
C CYS A 57 1.69 -1.60 -7.60
N PRO A 58 2.39 -1.51 -8.75
CA PRO A 58 2.73 -0.23 -9.39
C PRO A 58 1.51 0.63 -9.73
N LYS A 59 0.35 0.00 -9.97
CA LYS A 59 -0.91 0.71 -10.22
C LYS A 59 -1.36 1.53 -9.01
N ALA A 60 -1.25 0.98 -7.80
CA ALA A 60 -1.64 1.69 -6.57
C ALA A 60 -0.77 2.93 -6.34
N VAL A 61 0.54 2.83 -6.62
CA VAL A 61 1.47 3.96 -6.54
C VAL A 61 1.11 5.01 -7.60
N GLY A 62 0.87 4.61 -8.85
CA GLY A 62 0.49 5.54 -9.92
C GLY A 62 -0.78 6.34 -9.61
N ILE A 63 -1.81 5.68 -9.09
CA ILE A 63 -3.06 6.34 -8.66
C ILE A 63 -2.78 7.36 -7.55
N TRP A 64 -1.97 6.98 -6.55
CA TRP A 64 -1.60 7.87 -5.46
C TRP A 64 -0.83 9.10 -5.95
N GLU A 65 0.14 8.91 -6.84
CA GLU A 65 0.95 10.00 -7.41
C GLU A 65 0.10 11.00 -8.20
N GLN A 66 -0.88 10.51 -8.97
CA GLN A 66 -1.83 11.36 -9.69
C GLN A 66 -2.71 12.16 -8.71
N LYS A 67 -3.28 11.50 -7.71
CA LYS A 67 -4.08 12.15 -6.66
C LYS A 67 -3.26 13.21 -5.92
N ARG A 68 -2.01 12.92 -5.60
CA ARG A 68 -1.09 13.83 -4.91
C ARG A 68 -0.78 15.08 -5.74
N ARG A 69 -0.70 14.95 -7.07
CA ARG A 69 -0.52 16.10 -7.97
C ARG A 69 -1.72 17.04 -7.90
N GLN A 70 -2.93 16.50 -7.97
CA GLN A 70 -4.18 17.28 -7.90
C GLN A 70 -4.39 17.96 -6.53
N LEU A 71 -3.88 17.37 -5.44
CA LEU A 71 -3.94 17.99 -4.11
C LEU A 71 -2.94 19.12 -3.89
N ARG A 72 -1.96 19.30 -4.81
CA ARG A 72 -0.93 20.35 -4.72
C ARG A 72 -1.20 21.54 -5.65
N GLU A 73 -2.25 21.45 -6.46
CA GLU A 73 -2.80 22.53 -7.28
C GLU A 73 -3.94 23.21 -6.51
#